data_AF-A0A1C6L2F0-F1
#
_entry.id   AF-A0A1C6L2F0-F1
#
_cell.length_a   1.000
_cell.length_b   1.000
_cell.length_c   1.000
_cell.angle_alpha   90.00
_cell.angle_beta   90.00
_cell.angle_gamma   90.00
#
_symmetry.space_group_name_H-M   'P 1'
#
loop_
_entity.id
_entity.type
_entity.pdbx_description
1 polymer ?
#
loop_
_entity_poly.entity_id
_entity_poly.type
_entity_poly.pdbx_seq_one_letter_code
_entity_poly.pdbx_strand_id
1 'polypeptide(L)'
;MNHIFYISNDCIEVFLSDASSTDDDELLVKALNFMRNSGLTVTLKGFDKYNRAIVDIDGVIHTVSKNGTLGLSQRFITAKHQISIIENHERYDNIVKLLA
;
A
#
# COMPACT_ATOMS: atom_id res chain seq x y z
N MET A 1 -9.91 -0.56 -17.68
CA MET A 1 -8.87 -0.07 -16.74
C MET A 1 -7.88 -1.20 -16.56
N ASN A 2 -6.67 -1.08 -17.13
CA ASN A 2 -5.63 -2.10 -17.00
C ASN A 2 -4.67 -1.64 -15.91
N HIS A 3 -4.99 -1.99 -14.67
CA HIS A 3 -4.03 -1.92 -13.57
C HIS A 3 -3.07 -3.09 -13.72
N ILE A 4 -1.78 -2.84 -13.51
CA ILE A 4 -0.72 -3.85 -13.64
C ILE A 4 0.04 -3.83 -12.33
N PHE A 5 0.38 -5.01 -11.81
CA PHE A 5 1.38 -5.12 -10.75
C PHE A 5 2.62 -5.85 -11.24
N TYR A 6 3.78 -5.39 -10.77
CA TYR A 6 5.06 -6.07 -10.87
C TYR A 6 5.40 -6.66 -9.50
N ILE A 7 5.74 -7.95 -9.45
CA ILE A 7 6.13 -8.63 -8.22
C ILE A 7 7.58 -9.08 -8.36
N SER A 8 8.39 -8.76 -7.37
CA SER A 8 9.73 -9.27 -7.17
C SER A 8 9.90 -9.76 -5.73
N ASN A 9 11.02 -10.39 -5.42
CA ASN A 9 11.33 -10.82 -4.05
C ASN A 9 11.50 -9.65 -3.06
N ASP A 10 11.77 -8.44 -3.56
CA ASP A 10 12.08 -7.27 -2.73
C ASP A 10 10.94 -6.23 -2.70
N CYS A 11 10.03 -6.26 -3.68
CA CYS A 11 8.89 -5.35 -3.70
C CYS A 11 7.76 -5.83 -4.62
N ILE A 12 6.57 -5.31 -4.33
CA ILE A 12 5.40 -5.28 -5.22
C ILE A 12 5.20 -3.83 -5.65
N GLU A 13 5.00 -3.59 -6.94
CA GLU A 13 4.70 -2.27 -7.47
C GLU A 13 3.38 -2.31 -8.22
N VAL A 14 2.44 -1.45 -7.82
CA VAL A 14 1.10 -1.36 -8.38
C VAL A 14 0.99 -0.09 -9.20
N PHE A 15 0.73 -0.23 -10.50
CA PHE A 15 0.51 0.88 -11.41
C PHE A 15 -0.98 1.20 -11.50
N LEU A 16 -1.34 2.42 -11.10
CA LEU A 16 -2.70 2.93 -11.17
C LEU A 16 -2.81 3.81 -12.41
N SER A 17 -3.73 3.48 -13.32
CA SER A 17 -3.91 4.20 -14.59
C SER A 17 -4.55 5.58 -14.42
N ASP A 18 -4.88 5.98 -13.20
CA ASP A 18 -5.65 7.18 -12.89
C ASP A 18 -4.75 8.22 -12.23
N ALA A 19 -4.34 9.22 -13.02
CA ALA A 19 -3.44 10.32 -12.63
C ALA A 19 -4.12 11.40 -11.77
N SER A 20 -5.39 11.19 -11.38
CA SER A 20 -6.21 12.22 -10.73
C SER A 20 -5.99 12.32 -9.22
N SER A 21 -5.48 11.28 -8.57
CA SER A 21 -5.32 11.29 -7.12
C SER A 21 -3.95 11.84 -6.72
N THR A 22 -3.97 12.96 -6.01
CA THR A 22 -2.79 13.55 -5.36
C THR A 22 -2.71 13.20 -3.88
N ASP A 23 -3.73 12.52 -3.35
CA ASP A 23 -3.83 12.12 -1.95
C ASP A 23 -3.17 10.74 -1.75
N ASP A 24 -2.20 10.68 -0.85
CA ASP A 24 -1.41 9.48 -0.60
C ASP A 24 -2.25 8.32 -0.02
N ASP A 25 -3.32 8.63 0.73
CA ASP A 25 -4.20 7.61 1.33
C ASP A 25 -5.19 7.07 0.30
N GLU A 26 -5.72 7.92 -0.58
CA GLU A 26 -6.56 7.48 -1.69
C GLU A 26 -5.77 6.58 -2.68
N LEU A 27 -4.53 6.95 -3.02
CA LEU A 27 -3.66 6.11 -3.83
C LEU A 27 -3.38 4.76 -3.17
N LEU A 28 -3.10 4.76 -1.88
CA LEU A 28 -2.91 3.53 -1.11
C LEU A 28 -4.18 2.66 -1.14
N VAL A 29 -5.36 3.23 -0.85
CA VAL A 29 -6.64 2.51 -0.90
C VAL A 29 -6.87 1.87 -2.26
N LYS A 30 -6.68 2.62 -3.35
CA LYS A 30 -6.83 2.10 -4.73
C LYS A 30 -5.89 0.92 -4.98
N ALA A 31 -4.64 1.02 -4.56
CA ALA A 31 -3.66 -0.06 -4.72
C ALA A 31 -4.02 -1.30 -3.89
N LEU A 32 -4.43 -1.13 -2.63
CA LEU A 32 -4.84 -2.23 -1.75
C LEU A 32 -6.08 -2.95 -2.31
N ASN A 33 -7.11 -2.20 -2.72
CA ASN A 33 -8.32 -2.76 -3.32
C ASN A 33 -8.04 -3.49 -4.63
N PHE A 34 -7.17 -2.94 -5.48
CA PHE A 34 -6.77 -3.61 -6.71
C PHE A 34 -6.07 -4.96 -6.44
N MET A 35 -5.14 -5.00 -5.49
CA MET A 35 -4.47 -6.24 -5.10
C MET A 35 -5.45 -7.29 -4.53
N ARG A 36 -6.40 -6.88 -3.68
CA ARG A 36 -7.46 -7.76 -3.16
C ARG A 36 -8.34 -8.32 -4.28
N ASN A 37 -8.77 -7.47 -5.20
CA ASN A 37 -9.58 -7.87 -6.36
C ASN A 37 -8.82 -8.79 -7.32
N SER A 38 -7.48 -8.78 -7.25
CA SER A 38 -6.61 -9.68 -8.00
C SER A 38 -6.36 -11.03 -7.30
N GLY A 39 -6.96 -11.25 -6.11
CA GLY A 39 -6.89 -12.50 -5.36
C GLY A 39 -5.85 -12.56 -4.25
N LEU A 40 -5.12 -11.46 -3.99
CA LEU A 40 -4.14 -11.40 -2.90
C LEU A 40 -4.82 -11.15 -1.55
N THR A 41 -4.31 -11.76 -0.49
CA THR A 41 -4.73 -11.45 0.89
C THR A 41 -3.98 -10.21 1.36
N VAL A 42 -4.69 -9.07 1.49
CA VAL A 42 -4.07 -7.78 1.82
C VAL A 42 -4.67 -7.19 3.09
N THR A 43 -3.83 -6.98 4.11
CA THR A 43 -4.21 -6.40 5.40
C THR A 43 -3.32 -5.20 5.75
N LEU A 44 -3.93 -4.02 5.92
CA LEU A 44 -3.24 -2.89 6.55
C LEU A 44 -3.02 -3.20 8.03
N LYS A 45 -1.77 -3.15 8.50
CA LYS A 45 -1.41 -3.44 9.91
C LYS A 45 -1.23 -2.17 10.75
N GLY A 46 -1.09 -1.02 10.11
CA GLY A 46 -0.85 0.26 10.75
C GLY A 46 0.24 1.05 10.02
N PHE A 47 1.00 1.84 10.76
CA PHE A 47 2.04 2.70 10.22
C PHE A 47 3.35 2.53 11.00
N ASP A 48 4.47 2.89 10.40
CA ASP A 48 5.75 2.93 11.11
C ASP A 48 6.05 4.31 11.70
N LYS A 49 7.21 4.46 12.34
CA LYS A 49 7.67 5.74 12.91
C LYS A 49 7.84 6.90 11.93
N TYR A 50 7.85 6.61 10.64
CA TYR A 50 7.89 7.61 9.57
C TYR A 50 6.53 7.81 8.92
N ASN A 51 5.46 7.31 9.56
CA ASN A 51 4.09 7.35 9.06
C ASN A 51 3.93 6.65 7.69
N ARG A 52 4.76 5.65 7.39
CA ARG A 52 4.62 4.82 6.19
C ARG A 52 3.69 3.65 6.51
N ALA A 53 2.75 3.35 5.62
CA ALA A 53 1.84 2.24 5.83
C ALA A 53 2.61 0.90 5.88
N ILE A 54 2.21 0.05 6.82
CA ILE A 54 2.69 -1.31 6.98
C ILE A 54 1.57 -2.23 6.51
N VAL A 55 1.85 -3.05 5.51
CA VAL A 55 0.85 -3.88 4.83
C VAL A 55 1.34 -5.32 4.80
N ASP A 56 0.49 -6.23 5.22
CA ASP A 56 0.68 -7.67 5.09
C ASP A 56 0.01 -8.12 3.79
N ILE A 57 0.80 -8.71 2.89
CA ILE A 57 0.37 -9.22 1.59
C ILE A 57 0.76 -10.70 1.56
N ASP A 58 -0.23 -11.58 1.58
CA ASP A 58 -0.07 -13.04 1.63
C ASP A 58 0.90 -13.54 2.72
N GLY A 59 0.85 -12.91 3.90
CA GLY A 59 1.69 -13.27 5.05
C GLY A 59 3.07 -12.60 5.05
N VAL A 60 3.39 -11.78 4.05
CA VAL A 60 4.65 -11.05 3.95
C VAL A 60 4.44 -9.58 4.27
N ILE A 61 5.22 -9.05 5.22
CA ILE A 61 5.14 -7.66 5.65
C ILE A 61 5.89 -6.75 4.66
N HIS A 62 5.23 -5.67 4.27
CA HIS A 62 5.75 -4.64 3.39
C HIS A 62 5.60 -3.26 4.01
N THR A 63 6.54 -2.36 3.69
CA THR A 63 6.41 -0.92 3.92
C THR A 63 6.05 -0.22 2.63
N VAL A 64 5.13 0.71 2.71
CA VAL A 64 4.71 1.49 1.55
C VAL A 64 5.67 2.65 1.31
N SER A 65 6.18 2.73 0.10
CA SER A 65 7.00 3.83 -0.40
C SER A 65 6.28 4.47 -1.58
N LYS A 66 6.29 5.80 -1.60
CA LYS A 66 5.87 6.57 -2.77
C LYS A 66 6.94 6.40 -3.84
N ASN A 67 6.55 5.89 -5.00
CA ASN A 67 7.47 5.80 -6.12
C ASN A 67 6.98 6.68 -7.28
N GLY A 68 7.86 7.57 -7.74
CA GLY A 68 7.72 8.27 -9.01
C GLY A 68 7.12 9.67 -8.93
N THR A 69 7.80 10.57 -9.63
CA THR A 69 7.56 12.00 -9.90
C THR A 69 6.19 12.35 -10.50
N LEU A 70 5.27 11.39 -10.63
CA LEU A 70 3.99 11.51 -11.33
C LEU A 70 2.79 10.88 -10.59
N GLY A 71 2.96 10.29 -9.39
CA GLY A 71 1.82 9.82 -8.58
C GLY A 71 1.05 8.62 -9.15
N LEU A 72 1.62 7.88 -10.11
CA LEU A 72 0.93 6.81 -10.84
C LEU A 72 1.17 5.40 -10.29
N SER A 73 1.97 5.26 -9.23
CA SER A 73 2.32 3.94 -8.70
C SER A 73 2.51 3.94 -7.19
N GLN A 74 2.06 2.86 -6.57
CA GLN A 74 2.32 2.55 -5.17
C GLN A 74 3.30 1.38 -5.07
N ARG A 75 4.42 1.59 -4.37
CA ARG A 75 5.42 0.55 -4.15
C ARG A 75 5.34 0.02 -2.72
N PHE A 76 5.32 -1.30 -2.60
CA PHE A 76 5.31 -2.06 -1.36
C PHE A 76 6.66 -2.76 -1.25
N ILE A 77 7.54 -2.27 -0.38
CA ILE A 77 8.91 -2.78 -0.21
C ILE A 77 8.87 -3.85 0.89
N THR A 78 9.33 -5.06 0.57
CA THR A 78 9.37 -6.18 1.50
C THR A 78 10.25 -5.85 2.70
N ALA A 79 9.71 -6.07 3.90
CA ALA A 79 10.41 -5.83 5.15
C ALA A 79 11.51 -6.88 5.35
N LYS A 80 12.78 -6.45 5.37
CA LYS A 80 13.92 -7.34 5.66
C LYS A 80 14.21 -7.51 7.15
N HIS A 81 13.56 -6.70 7.99
CA HIS A 81 13.75 -6.67 9.44
C HIS A 81 12.40 -6.43 10.11
N GLN A 82 12.32 -6.73 11.41
CA GLN A 82 11.15 -6.44 12.21
C GLN A 82 10.85 -4.92 12.18
N ILE A 83 9.60 -4.58 11.89
CA ILE A 83 9.13 -3.19 11.89
C ILE A 83 8.23 -2.99 13.10
N SER A 84 8.52 -1.97 13.89
CA SER A 84 7.61 -1.52 14.96
C SER A 84 6.43 -0.79 14.34
N ILE A 85 5.23 -1.31 14.59
CA ILE A 85 3.99 -0.61 14.28
C ILE A 85 3.83 0.50 15.32
N ILE A 86 3.66 1.73 14.83
CA ILE A 86 3.27 2.89 15.63
C ILE A 86 1.82 3.20 15.29
N GLU A 87 1.02 3.36 16.33
CA GLU A 87 -0.39 3.66 16.18
C GLU A 87 -0.58 5.09 15.65
N ASN A 88 -1.08 5.19 14.43
CA ASN A 88 -1.75 6.37 13.90
C ASN A 88 -3.21 5.99 13.65
N HIS A 89 -3.98 5.91 14.74
CA HIS A 89 -5.36 5.41 14.75
C HIS A 89 -6.28 6.20 13.83
N GLU A 90 -6.19 7.53 13.84
CA GLU A 90 -7.06 8.39 13.03
C GLU A 90 -6.89 8.08 11.53
N ARG A 91 -5.64 8.04 11.05
CA ARG A 91 -5.35 7.73 9.66
C ARG A 91 -5.71 6.29 9.31
N TYR A 92 -5.44 5.35 10.22
CA TYR A 92 -5.80 3.94 10.04
C TYR A 92 -7.31 3.79 9.83
N ASP A 93 -8.11 4.37 10.72
CA ASP A 93 -9.58 4.32 10.67
C ASP A 93 -10.12 4.96 9.39
N ASN A 94 -9.52 6.07 8.95
CA ASN A 94 -9.91 6.72 7.71
C ASN A 94 -9.65 5.83 6.49
N ILE A 95 -8.48 5.18 6.41
CA ILE A 95 -8.16 4.26 5.31
C ILE A 95 -9.07 3.02 5.37
N VAL A 96 -9.29 2.45 6.54
CA VAL A 96 -10.16 1.27 6.70
C VAL A 96 -11.59 1.56 6.25
N LYS A 97 -12.13 2.76 6.51
CA LYS A 97 -13.46 3.17 6.00
C LYS A 97 -13.53 3.21 4.48
N LEU A 98 -12.41 3.53 3.82
CA LEU A 98 -12.32 3.63 2.35
C LEU A 98 -12.08 2.26 1.67
N LEU A 99 -11.66 1.25 2.42
CA LEU A 99 -11.36 -0.11 1.94
C LEU A 99 -12.61 -1.03 1.86
N ALA A 100 -13.81 -0.46 2.00
CA ALA A 100 -15.09 -1.17 2.02
C ALA A 100 -15.48 -1.80 0.68
#